data_AF-A0A0S8FEJ4-F1
#
_entry.id   AF-A0A0S8FEJ4-F1
#
_cell.length_a   1.000
_cell.length_b   1.000
_cell.length_c   1.000
_cell.angle_alpha   90.00
_cell.angle_beta   90.00
_cell.angle_gamma   90.00
#
_symmetry.space_group_name_H-M   'P 1'
#
loop_
_entity.id
_entity.type
_entity.pdbx_description
1 polymer ?
#
loop_
_entity_poly.entity_id
_entity_poly.type
_entity_poly.pdbx_seq_one_letter_code
_entity_poly.pdbx_strand_id
1 'polypeptide(L)'
;MAFAGVLGLPFVLRPRHEQAVAGEASRQLPERALAVLSVHSETIRREFERAFSRWTAPTHGYAVRVDWLDVGGTTQAVRYVEDQFERNPEGIGVDLFFG
;
A
#
# COMPACT_ATOMS: atom_id res chain seq x y z
N MET A 1 19.43 18.09 31.75
CA MET A 1 18.48 17.01 32.13
C MET A 1 17.66 16.68 30.90
N ALA A 2 17.82 15.45 30.41
CA ALA A 2 17.48 15.01 29.06
C ALA A 2 15.98 14.74 28.86
N PHE A 3 15.41 15.32 27.79
CA PHE A 3 14.02 15.10 27.36
C PHE A 3 13.93 14.57 25.91
N ALA A 4 14.93 13.82 25.45
CA ALA A 4 14.98 13.24 24.10
C ALA A 4 14.64 11.73 24.06
N GLY A 5 14.44 11.08 25.23
CA GLY A 5 14.35 9.61 25.32
C GLY A 5 12.95 9.00 25.17
N VAL A 6 11.87 9.77 25.29
CA VAL A 6 10.52 9.19 25.50
C VAL A 6 9.72 9.01 24.21
N LEU A 7 10.06 9.71 23.12
CA LEU A 7 9.29 9.66 21.87
C LEU A 7 9.81 8.62 20.85
N GLY A 8 11.05 8.12 20.99
CA GLY A 8 11.62 7.13 20.07
C GLY A 8 11.58 5.68 20.56
N LEU A 9 11.38 5.48 21.87
CA LEU A 9 11.53 4.17 22.51
C LEU A 9 10.56 3.07 22.01
N PRO A 10 9.27 3.34 21.69
CA PRO A 10 8.40 2.29 21.17
C PRO A 10 8.70 1.89 19.71
N PHE A 11 9.45 2.71 18.96
CA PHE A 11 9.87 2.38 17.58
C PHE A 11 11.21 1.65 17.52
N VAL A 12 12.10 1.90 18.49
CA VAL A 12 13.39 1.20 18.62
C VAL A 12 13.23 -0.23 19.15
N LEU A 13 12.15 -0.49 19.91
CA LEU A 13 11.90 -1.79 20.56
C LEU A 13 10.96 -2.73 19.81
N ARG A 14 10.66 -2.51 18.52
CA ARG A 14 10.08 -3.59 17.70
C ARG A 14 11.18 -4.57 17.30
N PRO A 15 11.20 -5.82 17.79
CA PRO A 15 12.24 -6.76 17.44
C PRO A 15 12.16 -7.05 15.94
N ARG A 16 13.26 -6.86 15.22
CA ARG A 16 13.40 -7.29 13.81
C ARG A 16 13.02 -8.77 13.60
N HIS A 17 13.12 -9.59 14.66
CA HIS A 17 12.70 -10.99 14.66
C HIS A 17 11.19 -11.18 14.45
N GLU A 18 10.34 -10.35 15.08
CA GLU A 18 8.89 -10.41 14.86
C GLU A 18 8.52 -10.02 13.43
N GLN A 19 9.27 -9.08 12.83
CA GLN A 19 9.06 -8.69 11.44
C GLN A 19 9.49 -9.78 10.45
N ALA A 20 10.56 -10.52 10.76
CA ALA A 20 10.99 -11.66 9.95
C ALA A 20 9.98 -12.81 10.00
N VAL A 21 9.49 -13.16 11.18
CA VAL A 21 8.47 -14.21 11.36
C VAL A 21 7.13 -13.79 10.73
N ALA A 22 6.72 -12.52 10.87
CA ALA A 22 5.53 -12.01 10.17
C ALA A 22 5.71 -12.05 8.64
N GLY A 23 6.92 -11.80 8.13
CA GLY A 23 7.27 -11.92 6.73
C GLY A 23 7.20 -13.36 6.20
N GLU A 24 7.52 -14.36 7.02
CA GLU A 24 7.39 -15.78 6.66
C GLU A 24 5.94 -16.26 6.74
N ALA A 25 5.22 -15.87 7.80
CA ALA A 25 3.80 -16.19 7.96
C ALA A 25 2.96 -15.61 6.80
N SER A 26 3.26 -14.38 6.37
CA SER A 26 2.58 -13.75 5.24
C SER A 26 2.84 -14.45 3.90
N ARG A 27 3.95 -15.16 3.69
CA ARG A 27 4.17 -15.98 2.48
C ARG A 27 3.25 -17.20 2.38
N GLN A 28 2.70 -17.66 3.51
CA GLN A 28 1.76 -18.79 3.54
C GLN A 28 0.30 -18.33 3.43
N LEU A 29 0.04 -17.03 3.58
CA LEU A 29 -1.30 -16.47 3.42
C LEU A 29 -1.66 -16.39 1.93
N PRO A 30 -2.96 -16.49 1.59
CA PRO A 30 -3.41 -16.20 0.24
C PRO A 30 -3.03 -14.76 -0.13
N GLU A 31 -2.47 -14.58 -1.32
CA GLU A 31 -2.12 -13.26 -1.85
C GLU A 31 -3.31 -12.66 -2.60
N ARG A 32 -3.53 -11.35 -2.43
CA ARG A 32 -4.48 -10.56 -3.20
C ARG A 32 -3.76 -9.41 -3.91
N ALA A 33 -3.99 -9.32 -5.21
CA ALA A 33 -3.55 -8.18 -6.01
C ALA A 33 -4.55 -7.03 -5.87
N LEU A 34 -4.04 -5.80 -5.75
CA LEU A 34 -4.85 -4.58 -5.75
C LEU A 34 -4.29 -3.63 -6.80
N ALA A 35 -5.07 -3.34 -7.84
CA ALA A 35 -4.73 -2.35 -8.85
C ALA A 35 -5.09 -0.95 -8.36
N VAL A 36 -4.07 -0.15 -8.04
CA VAL A 36 -4.25 1.19 -7.46
C VAL A 36 -3.70 2.24 -8.40
N LEU A 37 -4.57 3.14 -8.87
CA LEU A 37 -4.15 4.33 -9.59
C LEU A 37 -3.80 5.42 -8.58
N SER A 38 -2.58 5.94 -8.64
CA SER A 38 -2.14 6.98 -7.71
C SER A 38 -1.28 8.05 -8.35
N VAL A 39 -1.54 9.30 -7.92
CA VAL A 39 -0.75 10.49 -8.30
C VAL A 39 0.41 10.75 -7.32
N HIS A 40 0.54 9.91 -6.29
CA HIS A 40 1.58 10.05 -5.29
C HIS A 40 2.95 9.61 -5.82
N SER A 41 3.99 10.22 -5.25
CA SER A 41 5.37 9.84 -5.55
C SER A 41 5.65 8.38 -5.19
N GLU A 42 6.64 7.79 -5.85
CA GLU A 42 7.09 6.42 -5.58
C GLU A 42 7.41 6.20 -4.09
N THR A 43 7.99 7.21 -3.42
CA THR A 43 8.29 7.14 -1.98
C THR A 43 7.01 6.91 -1.16
N ILE A 44 5.95 7.68 -1.42
CA ILE A 44 4.68 7.53 -0.70
C ILE A 44 4.06 6.17 -1.02
N ARG A 45 4.01 5.78 -2.30
CA ARG A 45 3.51 4.47 -2.72
C ARG A 45 4.21 3.33 -1.99
N ARG A 46 5.54 3.35 -1.95
CA ARG A 46 6.35 2.34 -1.24
C ARG A 46 6.09 2.31 0.26
N GLU A 47 5.96 3.47 0.92
CA GLU A 47 5.67 3.52 2.36
C GLU A 47 4.27 2.99 2.68
N PHE A 48 3.27 3.38 1.89
CA PHE A 48 1.90 2.88 2.05
C PHE A 48 1.80 1.39 1.77
N GLU A 49 2.39 0.88 0.69
CA GLU A 49 2.42 -0.55 0.40
C GLU A 49 3.06 -1.32 1.56
N ARG A 50 4.23 -0.89 2.04
CA ARG A 50 4.88 -1.52 3.20
C ARG A 50 4.00 -1.52 4.43
N ALA A 51 3.37 -0.39 4.74
CA ALA A 51 2.55 -0.25 5.94
C ALA A 51 1.27 -1.08 5.84
N PHE A 52 0.61 -1.03 4.68
CA PHE A 52 -0.61 -1.76 4.40
C PHE A 52 -0.37 -3.27 4.42
N SER A 53 0.62 -3.79 3.68
CA SER A 53 0.91 -5.23 3.67
C SER A 53 1.26 -5.77 5.07
N ARG A 54 1.95 -4.97 5.92
CA ARG A 54 2.23 -5.34 7.32
C ARG A 54 0.97 -5.39 8.19
N TRP A 55 -0.01 -4.55 7.92
CA TRP A 55 -1.26 -4.50 8.67
C TRP A 55 -2.25 -5.55 8.18
N THR A 56 -2.36 -5.77 6.87
CA THR A 56 -3.39 -6.64 6.29
C THR A 56 -3.22 -8.10 6.66
N ALA A 57 -1.99 -8.63 6.69
CA ALA A 57 -1.73 -10.02 7.06
C ALA A 57 -2.31 -10.39 8.44
N PRO A 58 -1.95 -9.72 9.55
CA PRO A 58 -2.51 -10.04 10.86
C PRO A 58 -3.98 -9.62 11.03
N THR A 59 -4.45 -8.59 10.33
CA THR A 59 -5.82 -8.08 10.52
C THR A 59 -6.86 -8.80 9.66
N HIS A 60 -6.50 -9.24 8.46
CA HIS A 60 -7.44 -9.80 7.48
C HIS A 60 -7.09 -11.22 7.01
N GLY A 61 -5.92 -11.75 7.37
CA GLY A 61 -5.54 -13.12 7.03
C GLY A 61 -5.17 -13.32 5.55
N TYR A 62 -4.81 -12.26 4.84
CA TYR A 62 -4.26 -12.33 3.48
C TYR A 62 -3.09 -11.37 3.29
N ALA A 63 -2.16 -11.76 2.41
CA ALA A 63 -1.09 -10.88 1.94
C ALA A 63 -1.62 -9.99 0.81
N VAL A 64 -1.09 -8.78 0.67
CA VAL A 64 -1.45 -7.86 -0.41
C VAL A 64 -0.22 -7.52 -1.24
N ARG A 65 -0.39 -7.60 -2.56
CA ARG A 65 0.51 -7.03 -3.55
C ARG A 65 -0.20 -5.88 -4.25
N VAL A 66 0.41 -4.69 -4.23
CA VAL A 66 -0.18 -3.51 -4.84
C VAL A 66 0.42 -3.29 -6.22
N ASP A 67 -0.43 -3.32 -7.23
CA ASP A 67 -0.09 -2.99 -8.60
C ASP A 67 -0.38 -1.50 -8.82
N TRP A 68 0.68 -0.69 -8.75
CA TRP A 68 0.59 0.75 -8.90
C TRP A 68 0.47 1.15 -10.37
N LEU A 69 -0.68 1.71 -10.74
CA LEU A 69 -0.90 2.32 -12.03
C LEU A 69 -0.51 3.80 -11.98
N ASP A 70 0.62 4.12 -12.62
CA ASP A 70 1.11 5.49 -12.77
C ASP A 70 0.77 6.00 -14.17
N VAL A 71 -0.14 6.98 -14.22
CA VAL A 71 -0.60 7.62 -15.47
C VAL A 71 -0.18 9.10 -15.50
N GLY A 72 0.78 9.48 -14.66
CA GLY A 72 1.24 10.85 -14.52
C GLY A 72 0.49 11.64 -13.44
N GLY A 73 0.42 12.97 -13.63
CA GLY A 73 -0.13 13.88 -12.63
C GLY A 73 -1.66 13.83 -12.51
N THR A 74 -2.21 14.58 -11.55
CA THR A 74 -3.65 14.60 -11.23
C THR A 74 -4.58 14.79 -12.43
N THR A 75 -4.27 15.73 -13.31
CA THR A 75 -5.09 15.96 -14.52
C THR A 75 -5.10 14.75 -15.46
N GLN A 76 -3.97 14.05 -15.60
CA GLN A 76 -3.88 12.87 -16.45
C GLN A 76 -4.58 11.67 -15.81
N ALA A 77 -4.45 11.54 -14.49
CA ALA A 77 -5.14 10.53 -13.69
C ALA A 77 -6.66 10.61 -13.80
N VAL A 78 -7.23 11.81 -13.64
CA VAL A 78 -8.69 12.01 -13.78
C VAL A 78 -9.14 11.71 -15.21
N ARG A 79 -8.46 12.26 -16.22
CA ARG A 79 -8.77 11.99 -17.63
C ARG A 79 -8.69 10.51 -17.97
N TYR A 80 -7.69 9.78 -17.44
CA TYR A 80 -7.59 8.35 -17.64
C TYR A 80 -8.84 7.62 -17.13
N VAL A 81 -9.28 7.93 -15.91
CA VAL A 81 -10.48 7.30 -15.34
C VAL A 81 -11.71 7.61 -16.18
N GLU A 82 -11.92 8.88 -16.52
CA GLU A 82 -13.04 9.33 -17.36
C GLU A 82 -13.06 8.61 -18.71
N ASP A 83 -11.94 8.65 -19.44
CA ASP A 83 -11.79 8.01 -20.76
C ASP A 83 -11.97 6.49 -20.70
N GLN A 84 -11.51 5.83 -19.62
CA GLN A 84 -11.65 4.38 -19.49
C GLN A 84 -13.09 3.98 -19.16
N PHE A 85 -13.80 4.73 -18.31
CA PHE A 85 -15.20 4.44 -18.00
C PHE A 85 -16.14 4.79 -19.15
N GLU A 86 -15.82 5.80 -19.96
CA GLU A 86 -16.56 6.06 -21.20
C GLU A 86 -16.50 4.86 -22.16
N ARG A 87 -15.34 4.19 -22.23
CA ARG A 87 -15.14 3.00 -23.07
C ARG A 87 -15.66 1.71 -22.44
N ASN A 88 -15.50 1.58 -21.12
CA ASN A 88 -15.81 0.37 -20.35
C ASN A 88 -16.64 0.73 -19.11
N PRO A 89 -17.96 0.98 -19.25
CA PRO A 89 -18.80 1.46 -18.14
C PRO A 89 -18.91 0.47 -16.97
N GLU A 90 -18.78 -0.82 -17.23
CA GLU A 90 -18.85 -1.90 -16.22
C GLU A 90 -17.61 -1.96 -15.32
N GLY A 91 -16.48 -1.39 -15.75
CA GLY A 91 -15.24 -1.38 -14.98
C GLY A 91 -13.97 -1.18 -15.80
N ILE A 92 -12.96 -0.57 -15.17
CA ILE A 92 -11.71 -0.17 -15.81
C ILE A 92 -10.48 -0.93 -15.30
N GLY A 93 -10.68 -1.98 -14.51
CA GLY A 93 -9.59 -2.79 -13.94
C GLY A 93 -8.73 -2.05 -12.89
N VAL A 94 -9.25 -0.97 -12.32
CA VAL A 94 -8.66 -0.23 -11.19
C VAL A 94 -9.57 -0.44 -9.99
N ASP A 95 -9.02 -0.97 -8.90
CA ASP A 95 -9.77 -1.23 -7.67
C ASP A 95 -9.92 0.04 -6.81
N LEU A 96 -8.91 0.93 -6.86
CA LEU A 96 -8.88 2.15 -6.05
C LEU A 96 -8.15 3.28 -6.78
N PHE A 97 -8.76 4.46 -6.77
CA PHE A 97 -8.07 5.72 -7.06
C PHE A 97 -7.58 6.34 -5.74
N PHE A 98 -6.29 6.61 -5.63
CA PHE A 98 -5.66 7.14 -4.42
C PHE A 98 -4.80 8.38 -4.73
N GLY A 99 -5.29 9.57 -4.39
CA GLY A 99 -4.62 10.84 -4.66
C GLY A 99 -4.92 11.90 -3.62
#